data_AF-A0A8T5PZP8-F1
#
_entry.id   AF-A0A8T5PZP8-F1
#
_cell.length_a   1.000
_cell.length_b   1.000
_cell.length_c   1.000
_cell.angle_alpha   90.00
_cell.angle_beta   90.00
_cell.angle_gamma   90.00
#
_symmetry.space_group_name_H-M   'P 1'
#
loop_
_entity.id
_entity.type
_entity.pdbx_description
1 polymer ?
#
loop_
_entity_poly.entity_id
_entity_poly.type
_entity_poly.pdbx_seq_one_letter_code
_entity_poly.pdbx_strand_id
1 'polypeptide(L)' 'MKKITEILKEKGFTLSLELVPPRNGEGKEGILDTIERLKGKADFVSITKGAGGSLRGGTLPISLFAKEEGITPVAHFVC' A
#
# COMPACT_ATOMS: atom_id res chain seq x y z
N MET A 1 -7.59 -12.65 -0.48
CA MET A 1 -6.89 -11.87 0.56
C MET A 1 -7.77 -11.76 1.79
N LYS A 2 -7.18 -11.80 2.98
CA LYS A 2 -7.89 -11.66 4.26
C LYS A 2 -8.16 -10.19 4.57
N LYS A 3 -9.17 -9.92 5.38
CA LYS A 3 -9.36 -8.58 5.98
C LYS A 3 -8.28 -8.35 7.03
N ILE A 4 -7.89 -7.09 7.26
CA ILE A 4 -6.91 -6.76 8.30
C ILE A 4 -7.40 -7.19 9.69
N THR A 5 -8.69 -7.07 9.97
CA THR A 5 -9.30 -7.56 11.21
C THR A 5 -9.08 -9.06 11.43
N GLU A 6 -9.02 -9.85 10.35
CA GLU A 6 -8.75 -11.29 10.42
C GLU A 6 -7.25 -11.54 10.64
N ILE A 7 -6.38 -10.82 9.93
CA ILE A 7 -4.92 -10.89 10.09
C ILE A 7 -4.51 -10.59 11.53
N LEU A 8 -5.05 -9.51 12.11
CA LEU A 8 -4.77 -9.08 13.49
C LEU A 8 -5.30 -10.06 14.53
N LYS A 9 -6.39 -10.77 14.24
CA LYS A 9 -6.98 -11.76 15.16
C LYS A 9 -6.20 -13.08 15.15
N GLU A 10 -5.72 -13.49 13.98
CA GLU A 10 -5.04 -14.77 13.80
C GLU A 10 -3.56 -14.73 14.18
N LYS A 11 -2.86 -13.62 13.94
CA LYS A 11 -1.42 -13.52 14.20
C LYS A 11 -1.15 -12.91 15.57
N GLY A 12 -0.28 -13.55 16.35
CA GLY A 12 0.20 -13.00 17.63
C GLY A 12 1.12 -11.77 17.47
N PHE A 13 1.71 -11.57 16.30
CA PHE A 13 2.46 -10.37 15.91
C PHE A 13 2.19 -10.05 14.45
N THR A 14 2.01 -8.76 14.15
CA THR A 14 1.79 -8.28 12.79
C THR A 14 2.77 -7.16 12.45
N LEU A 15 3.25 -7.15 11.22
CA LEU A 15 4.11 -6.09 10.68
C LEU A 15 3.42 -5.43 9.50
N SER A 16 3.25 -4.11 9.57
CA SER A 16 2.75 -3.30 8.47
C SER A 16 3.72 -2.18 8.11
N LEU A 17 3.60 -1.69 6.88
CA LEU A 17 4.43 -0.61 6.35
C LEU A 17 3.57 0.41 5.63
N GLU A 18 3.92 1.68 5.73
CA GLU A 18 3.27 2.76 4.98
C GLU A 18 4.11 3.15 3.77
N LEU A 19 3.46 3.21 2.60
CA LEU A 19 4.03 3.62 1.33
C LEU A 19 3.44 4.95 0.91
N VAL A 20 4.32 5.90 0.60
CA VAL A 20 3.93 7.22 0.11
C VAL A 20 4.09 7.23 -1.42
N PRO A 21 2.99 7.38 -2.19
CA PRO A 21 3.08 7.53 -3.64
C PRO A 21 4.01 8.68 -4.04
N PRO A 22 4.77 8.54 -5.15
CA PRO A 22 5.55 9.63 -5.71
C PRO A 22 4.63 10.79 -6.12
N ARG A 23 5.18 12.00 -6.19
CA ARG A 23 4.41 13.17 -6.61
C ARG A 23 4.04 13.07 -8.09
N ASN A 24 3.04 13.85 -8.52
CA ASN A 24 2.66 13.88 -9.93
C ASN A 24 3.85 14.34 -10.78
N GLY A 25 4.12 13.61 -11.87
CA GLY A 25 5.26 13.88 -12.77
C GLY A 25 6.55 13.18 -12.37
N GLU A 26 6.61 12.57 -11.18
CA GLU A 26 7.72 11.69 -10.78
C GLU A 26 7.45 10.25 -11.26
N GLY A 27 8.54 9.50 -11.50
CA GLY A 27 8.49 8.11 -11.91
C GLY A 27 7.89 7.20 -10.83
N LYS A 28 7.23 6.12 -11.25
CA LYS A 28 6.62 5.12 -10.35
C LYS A 28 7.54 3.93 -10.09
N GLU A 29 8.63 3.79 -10.84
CA GLU A 29 9.49 2.62 -10.86
C GLU A 29 10.01 2.27 -9.46
N GLY A 30 10.45 3.28 -8.69
CA GLY A 30 10.99 3.06 -7.36
C GLY A 30 9.98 2.50 -6.35
N ILE A 31 8.71 2.93 -6.42
CA ILE A 31 7.68 2.40 -5.52
C ILE A 31 7.19 1.02 -5.96
N LEU A 32 7.18 0.74 -7.27
CA LEU A 32 6.85 -0.59 -7.79
C LEU A 32 7.92 -1.61 -7.39
N ASP A 33 9.21 -1.30 -7.56
CA ASP A 33 10.32 -2.15 -7.06
C ASP A 33 10.25 -2.37 -5.54
N THR A 34 9.92 -1.32 -4.80
CA THR A 34 9.73 -1.43 -3.35
C THR A 34 8.62 -2.43 -3.01
N ILE A 35 7.48 -2.38 -3.71
CA ILE A 35 6.35 -3.30 -3.47
C ILE A 35 6.75 -4.74 -3.77
N GLU A 36 7.43 -5.00 -4.89
CA GLU A 36 7.92 -6.34 -5.22
C GLU A 36 8.87 -6.87 -4.13
N ARG A 37 9.78 -6.03 -3.64
CA ARG A 37 10.73 -6.38 -2.57
C ARG A 37 10.06 -6.61 -1.22
N LEU A 38 8.85 -6.11 -1.00
CA LEU A 38 8.08 -6.28 0.24
C LEU A 38 7.23 -7.55 0.26
N LYS A 39 7.14 -8.27 -0.86
CA LYS A 39 6.40 -9.53 -0.97
C LYS A 39 6.84 -10.52 0.13
N GLY A 40 5.86 -10.98 0.91
CA GLY A 40 6.08 -11.91 2.03
C GLY A 40 6.78 -11.31 3.27
N LYS A 41 7.13 -10.02 3.27
CA LYS A 41 7.79 -9.35 4.41
C LYS A 41 6.82 -8.56 5.29
N ALA A 42 5.73 -8.04 4.72
CA ALA A 42 4.70 -7.33 5.44
C ALA A 42 3.36 -8.09 5.40
N ASP A 43 2.59 -7.98 6.47
CA ASP A 43 1.24 -8.56 6.55
C ASP A 43 0.22 -7.74 5.77
N PHE A 44 0.38 -6.41 5.80
CA PHE A 44 -0.37 -5.46 4.99
C PHE A 44 0.43 -4.17 4.83
N VAL A 45 0.08 -3.38 3.82
CA VAL A 45 0.70 -2.07 3.56
C VAL A 45 -0.38 -1.00 3.52
N SER A 46 -0.13 0.16 4.13
CA SER A 46 -0.95 1.35 3.90
C SER A 46 -0.37 2.17 2.77
N ILE A 47 -1.23 2.82 1.99
CA ILE A 47 -0.83 3.68 0.88
C ILE A 47 -1.42 5.06 1.10
N THR A 48 -0.53 6.03 1.31
CA THR A 48 -0.91 7.39 1.68
C THR A 48 -1.68 8.07 0.54
N LYS A 49 -2.67 8.89 0.90
CA LYS A 49 -3.35 9.81 -0.01
C LYS A 49 -2.97 11.23 0.35
N GLY A 50 -2.45 11.96 -0.62
CA GLY A 50 -2.01 13.34 -0.45
C GLY A 50 -3.19 14.28 -0.16
N ALA A 51 -2.92 15.35 0.59
CA ALA A 51 -3.91 16.38 0.91
C ALA A 51 -4.57 16.94 -0.36
N GLY A 52 -5.89 17.18 -0.31
CA GLY A 52 -6.70 17.67 -1.43
C GLY A 52 -6.82 16.71 -2.62
N GLY A 53 -6.29 15.48 -2.53
CA GLY A 53 -6.21 14.55 -3.66
C GLY A 53 -5.08 14.88 -4.64
N SER A 54 -4.04 15.57 -4.19
CA SER A 54 -2.81 15.82 -4.97
C SER A 54 -2.16 14.54 -5.51
N LEU A 55 -2.36 13.38 -4.85
CA LEU A 55 -1.90 12.06 -5.30
C LEU A 55 -3.02 11.22 -5.95
N ARG A 56 -4.09 11.83 -6.49
CA ARG A 56 -5.28 11.13 -7.04
C ARG A 56 -4.95 10.02 -8.04
N GLY A 57 -3.82 10.10 -8.76
CA GLY A 57 -3.35 9.06 -9.70
C GLY A 57 -2.29 8.07 -9.16
N GLY A 58 -1.86 8.24 -7.91
CA GLY A 58 -0.84 7.41 -7.27
C GLY A 58 -1.45 6.36 -6.34
N THR A 59 -2.27 6.77 -5.38
CA THR A 59 -2.76 5.88 -4.30
C THR A 59 -3.52 4.66 -4.84
N LEU A 60 -4.49 4.86 -5.73
CA LEU A 60 -5.32 3.77 -6.23
C LEU A 60 -4.53 2.79 -7.13
N PRO A 61 -3.80 3.24 -8.17
CA PRO A 61 -3.01 2.33 -9.00
C PRO A 61 -1.94 1.56 -8.20
N ILE A 62 -1.27 2.21 -7.24
CA ILE A 62 -0.25 1.55 -6.41
C ILE A 62 -0.92 0.53 -5.47
N SER A 63 -2.14 0.82 -4.97
CA SER A 63 -2.91 -0.13 -4.16
C SER A 63 -3.30 -1.37 -4.98
N LEU A 64 -3.68 -1.18 -6.24
CA LEU A 64 -3.99 -2.30 -7.14
C LEU A 64 -2.74 -3.13 -7.42
N PHE A 65 -1.60 -2.49 -7.68
CA PHE A 65 -0.34 -3.20 -7.89
C PHE A 65 0.11 -4.00 -6.66
N ALA A 66 0.05 -3.42 -5.46
CA ALA A 66 0.35 -4.15 -4.23
C ALA A 66 -0.55 -5.38 -4.04
N LYS A 67 -1.83 -5.26 -4.40
CA LYS A 67 -2.79 -6.37 -4.39
C LYS A 67 -2.42 -7.47 -5.40
N GLU A 68 -2.00 -7.10 -6.61
CA GLU A 68 -1.53 -8.03 -7.65
C GLU A 68 -0.26 -8.78 -7.20
N GLU A 69 0.63 -8.10 -6.46
CA GLU A 69 1.80 -8.72 -5.84
C GLU A 69 1.49 -9.59 -4.61
N GLY A 70 0.21 -9.72 -4.25
CA GLY A 70 -0.26 -10.58 -3.16
C GLY A 70 -0.13 -9.94 -1.76
N ILE A 71 0.13 -8.63 -1.69
CA ILE A 71 0.21 -7.87 -0.45
C ILE A 71 -1.15 -7.24 -0.16
N THR A 72 -1.60 -7.25 1.09
CA THR A 72 -2.87 -6.62 1.46
C THR A 72 -2.73 -5.10 1.56
N PRO A 73 -3.34 -4.27 0.69
CA PRO A 73 -3.20 -2.83 0.77
C PRO A 73 -4.34 -2.17 1.56
N VAL A 74 -4.05 -1.02 2.16
CA VAL A 74 -5.00 -0.07 2.74
C VAL A 74 -4.85 1.25 2.04
N ALA A 75 -5.79 1.58 1.16
CA ALA A 75 -5.81 2.90 0.54
C ALA A 75 -6.30 3.94 1.55
N HIS A 76 -5.45 4.90 1.91
CA HIS A 76 -5.89 6.03 2.72
C HIS A 76 -6.90 6.89 1.94
N PHE A 77 -7.89 7.42 2.65
CA PHE A 77 -8.90 8.28 2.08
C PHE A 77 -9.10 9.51 2.97
N VAL A 78 -8.88 10.69 2.39
CA VAL A 78 -9.17 11.99 3.00
C VAL A 78 -10.45 12.57 2.40
N CYS A 79 -11.29 13.17 3.25
CA CYS A 79 -12.54 13.88 2.92
C CYS A 79 -12.37 15.39 2.99
#